data_AF-A0A1S3P260-F1
#
_entry.id   AF-A0A1S3P260-F1
#
_cell.length_a   1.000
_cell.length_b   1.000
_cell.length_c   1.000
_cell.angle_alpha   90.00
_cell.angle_beta   90.00
_cell.angle_gamma   90.00
#
_symmetry.space_group_name_H-M   'P 1'
#
loop_
_entity.id
_entity.type
_entity.pdbx_description
1 polymer ?
#
loop_
_entity_poly.entity_id
_entity_poly.type
_entity_poly.pdbx_seq_one_letter_code
_entity_poly.pdbx_strand_id
1 'polypeptide(L)'
;MPIRAYCTICSDFFDHSRDVAAIHCGHTFHYECLLQWFQTAPNKTCPQCRKQVSTRHIINKLFFDIGGEGEGSSADPECLQNELDRMKAVLSTKERDWRDRLKMLEGLKETVDRQKKDLDSVRKEIGEKEMLCSVLRKQMKYLENQQSETQAAKEEARRLRTKMKTYESLDVVLQGQRAEVESMISDMGVGQAAVEQLSIFCISLKK
;
A
#
# COMPACT_ATOMS: atom_id res chain seq x y z
N MET A 1 -20.91 -2.46 -70.39
CA MET A 1 -20.74 -1.73 -69.11
C MET A 1 -20.67 -2.76 -68.00
N PRO A 2 -19.63 -2.79 -67.15
CA PRO A 2 -19.54 -3.77 -66.08
C PRO A 2 -20.65 -3.55 -65.05
N ILE A 3 -21.19 -4.65 -64.52
CA ILE A 3 -22.21 -4.62 -63.48
C ILE A 3 -21.55 -4.10 -62.20
N ARG A 4 -21.91 -2.89 -61.75
CA ARG A 4 -21.50 -2.33 -60.46
C ARG A 4 -22.47 -2.78 -59.38
N ALA A 5 -22.18 -3.91 -58.74
CA ALA A 5 -22.98 -4.43 -57.63
C ALA A 5 -22.42 -3.94 -56.28
N TYR A 6 -23.31 -3.61 -55.34
CA TYR A 6 -22.96 -3.11 -54.01
C TYR A 6 -23.89 -3.74 -52.95
N CYS A 7 -23.38 -3.83 -51.72
CA CYS A 7 -24.13 -4.33 -50.58
C CYS A 7 -25.09 -3.24 -50.08
N THR A 8 -26.40 -3.49 -50.11
CA THR A 8 -27.39 -2.48 -49.66
C THR A 8 -27.45 -2.28 -48.14
N ILE A 9 -26.78 -3.14 -47.35
CA ILE A 9 -26.70 -2.98 -45.88
C ILE A 9 -25.66 -1.91 -45.51
N CYS A 10 -24.45 -1.99 -46.08
CA CYS A 10 -23.36 -1.04 -45.78
C CYS A 10 -23.14 0.03 -46.86
N SER A 11 -23.83 -0.10 -47.99
CA SER A 11 -23.68 0.77 -49.18
C SER A 11 -22.29 0.75 -49.83
N ASP A 12 -21.44 -0.24 -49.51
CA ASP A 12 -20.13 -0.44 -50.14
C ASP A 12 -20.21 -1.40 -51.34
N PHE A 13 -19.29 -1.24 -52.29
CA PHE A 13 -19.11 -2.17 -53.41
C PHE A 13 -18.63 -3.54 -52.94
N PHE A 14 -19.00 -4.59 -53.69
CA PHE A 14 -18.40 -5.90 -53.52
C PHE A 14 -16.97 -5.88 -54.06
N ASP A 15 -16.01 -6.32 -53.26
CA ASP A 15 -14.59 -6.41 -53.62
C ASP A 15 -14.03 -7.82 -53.36
N HIS A 16 -12.74 -8.02 -53.63
CA HIS A 16 -12.06 -9.31 -53.43
C HIS A 16 -11.70 -9.59 -51.96
N SER A 17 -11.89 -8.62 -51.06
CA SER A 17 -11.47 -8.71 -49.66
C SER A 17 -12.54 -9.27 -48.74
N ARG A 18 -13.82 -9.18 -49.13
CA ARG A 18 -14.96 -9.61 -48.30
C ARG A 18 -15.82 -10.64 -49.01
N ASP A 19 -16.26 -11.65 -48.26
CA ASP A 19 -17.14 -12.69 -48.79
C ASP A 19 -18.54 -12.15 -49.13
N VAL A 20 -19.06 -12.52 -50.29
CA VAL A 20 -20.41 -12.18 -50.75
C VAL A 20 -21.33 -13.38 -50.51
N ALA A 21 -22.42 -13.14 -49.79
CA ALA A 21 -23.46 -14.13 -49.51
C ALA A 21 -24.73 -13.84 -50.31
N ALA A 22 -25.41 -14.90 -50.77
CA ALA A 22 -26.74 -14.83 -51.39
C ALA A 22 -27.81 -15.48 -50.52
N ILE A 23 -28.98 -14.85 -50.50
CA ILE A 23 -30.19 -15.41 -49.93
C ILE A 23 -30.98 -16.11 -51.04
N HIS A 24 -31.71 -17.19 -50.72
CA HIS A 24 -32.61 -17.91 -51.66
C HIS A 24 -33.62 -17.02 -52.44
N CYS A 25 -33.82 -15.76 -52.04
CA CYS A 25 -34.62 -14.79 -52.79
C CYS A 25 -33.86 -14.08 -53.93
N GLY A 26 -32.55 -14.32 -54.08
CA GLY A 26 -31.68 -13.77 -55.12
C GLY A 26 -30.85 -12.55 -54.70
N HIS A 27 -31.13 -11.91 -53.55
CA HIS A 27 -30.38 -10.73 -53.10
C HIS A 27 -29.04 -11.09 -52.47
N THR A 28 -28.01 -10.29 -52.76
CA THR A 28 -26.63 -10.47 -52.31
C THR A 28 -26.19 -9.37 -51.34
N PHE A 29 -25.34 -9.75 -50.38
CA PHE A 29 -24.82 -8.87 -49.33
C PHE A 29 -23.43 -9.35 -48.91
N HIS A 30 -22.63 -8.52 -48.23
CA HIS A 30 -21.44 -9.03 -47.54
C HIS A 30 -21.88 -10.04 -46.46
N TYR A 31 -21.15 -11.15 -46.33
CA TYR A 31 -21.46 -12.21 -45.37
C TYR A 31 -21.54 -11.65 -43.94
N GLU A 32 -20.58 -10.80 -43.56
CA GLU A 32 -20.56 -10.14 -42.24
C GLU A 32 -21.76 -9.22 -42.03
N CYS A 33 -22.09 -8.38 -43.01
CA CYS A 33 -23.26 -7.50 -42.94
C CYS A 33 -24.57 -8.29 -42.80
N LEU A 34 -24.69 -9.40 -43.53
CA LEU A 34 -25.86 -10.26 -43.47
C LEU A 34 -25.96 -10.99 -42.12
N LEU A 35 -24.82 -11.44 -41.58
CA LEU A 35 -24.75 -12.09 -40.28
C LEU A 35 -25.18 -11.11 -39.17
N GLN A 36 -24.65 -9.89 -39.19
CA GLN A 36 -25.01 -8.84 -38.25
C GLN A 36 -26.51 -8.49 -38.34
N TRP A 37 -27.04 -8.37 -39.56
CA TRP A 37 -28.46 -8.12 -39.79
C TRP A 37 -29.36 -9.19 -39.13
N PHE A 38 -29.02 -10.47 -39.26
CA PHE A 38 -29.78 -11.55 -38.62
C PHE A 38 -29.64 -11.63 -37.11
N GLN A 39 -28.59 -11.04 -36.52
CA GLN A 39 -28.45 -10.93 -35.07
C GLN A 39 -29.32 -9.81 -34.51
N THR A 40 -29.50 -8.71 -35.26
CA THR A 40 -30.26 -7.55 -34.80
C THR A 40 -31.76 -7.63 -35.11
N ALA A 41 -32.15 -8.31 -36.19
CA ALA A 41 -33.56 -8.40 -36.60
C ALA A 41 -34.32 -9.54 -35.88
N PRO A 42 -35.52 -9.29 -35.32
CA PRO A 42 -36.30 -10.30 -34.60
C PRO A 42 -36.78 -11.46 -35.49
N ASN A 43 -36.93 -11.22 -36.79
CA ASN A 43 -37.26 -12.22 -37.79
C ASN A 43 -36.19 -12.22 -38.88
N LYS A 44 -35.57 -13.38 -39.14
CA LYS A 44 -34.61 -13.57 -40.24
C LYS A 44 -35.32 -13.33 -41.57
N THR A 45 -35.16 -12.13 -42.11
CA THR A 45 -35.79 -11.69 -43.35
C THR A 45 -34.75 -11.00 -44.23
N CYS A 46 -34.92 -11.11 -45.55
CA CYS A 46 -34.05 -10.41 -46.50
C CYS A 46 -34.15 -8.89 -46.28
N PRO A 47 -33.03 -8.16 -46.13
CA PRO A 47 -33.04 -6.71 -45.97
C PRO A 47 -33.76 -5.95 -47.09
N GLN A 48 -33.76 -6.51 -48.31
CA GLN A 48 -34.28 -5.83 -49.50
C GLN A 48 -35.73 -6.16 -49.81
N CYS A 49 -36.13 -7.45 -49.76
CA CYS A 49 -37.48 -7.87 -50.14
C CYS A 49 -38.30 -8.46 -48.99
N ARG A 50 -37.75 -8.50 -47.77
CA ARG A 50 -38.39 -8.98 -46.53
C ARG A 50 -38.91 -10.43 -46.55
N LYS A 51 -38.59 -11.22 -47.59
CA LYS A 51 -38.87 -12.67 -47.61
C LYS A 51 -38.15 -13.36 -46.45
N GLN A 52 -38.84 -14.30 -45.79
CA GLN A 52 -38.32 -15.04 -44.65
C GLN A 52 -37.14 -15.92 -45.06
N VAL A 53 -36.06 -15.88 -44.29
CA VAL A 53 -34.80 -16.57 -44.57
C VAL A 53 -34.58 -17.68 -43.57
N SER A 54 -34.44 -18.91 -44.09
CA SER A 54 -33.92 -20.03 -43.31
C SER A 54 -32.40 -20.11 -43.45
N THR A 55 -31.68 -20.28 -42.34
CA THR A 55 -30.20 -20.36 -42.34
C THR A 55 -29.67 -21.46 -43.27
N ARG A 56 -30.45 -22.52 -43.51
CA ARG A 56 -30.09 -23.64 -44.38
C ARG A 56 -30.11 -23.31 -45.88
N HIS A 57 -30.67 -22.17 -46.28
CA HIS A 57 -30.80 -21.74 -47.68
C HIS A 57 -30.04 -20.43 -47.96
N ILE A 58 -28.95 -20.20 -47.21
CA ILE A 58 -28.01 -19.11 -47.46
C ILE A 58 -26.77 -19.70 -48.11
N ILE A 59 -26.34 -19.11 -49.21
CA ILE A 59 -25.05 -19.40 -49.82
C ILE A 59 -24.08 -18.39 -49.22
N ASN A 60 -23.25 -18.83 -48.27
CA ASN A 60 -22.40 -17.93 -47.47
C ASN A 60 -21.27 -17.28 -48.28
N LYS A 61 -20.88 -17.90 -49.38
CA LYS A 61 -19.80 -17.44 -50.25
C LYS A 61 -20.13 -17.77 -51.70
N LEU A 62 -20.18 -16.74 -52.53
CA LEU A 62 -20.29 -16.85 -53.97
C LEU A 62 -18.91 -16.73 -54.61
N PHE A 63 -18.63 -17.62 -55.55
CA PHE A 63 -17.44 -17.56 -56.39
C PHE A 63 -17.90 -17.14 -57.79
N PHE A 64 -17.52 -15.93 -58.20
CA PHE A 64 -17.82 -15.42 -59.53
C PHE A 64 -16.66 -15.78 -60.44
N ASP A 65 -16.90 -16.64 -61.43
CA ASP A 65 -15.98 -16.84 -62.53
C ASP A 65 -16.14 -15.67 -63.50
N ILE A 66 -15.52 -14.55 -63.16
CA ILE A 66 -15.49 -13.36 -64.01
C ILE A 66 -14.52 -13.73 -65.14
N GLY A 67 -15.07 -14.19 -66.26
CA GLY A 67 -14.32 -14.45 -67.48
C GLY A 67 -13.39 -13.29 -67.76
N GLY A 68 -12.08 -13.56 -67.71
CA GLY A 68 -11.05 -12.56 -67.89
C GLY A 68 -11.12 -11.98 -69.29
N GLU A 69 -11.78 -10.84 -69.43
CA GLU A 69 -11.67 -10.00 -70.61
C GLU A 69 -11.48 -8.55 -70.19
N GLY A 70 -10.31 -8.01 -70.54
CA GLY A 70 -10.04 -6.58 -70.54
C GLY A 70 -8.91 -6.18 -69.60
N GLU A 71 -7.69 -6.23 -70.14
CA GLU A 71 -6.66 -5.23 -69.86
C GLU A 71 -7.31 -3.83 -69.82
N GLY A 72 -7.58 -3.34 -68.62
CA GLY A 72 -8.22 -2.05 -68.37
C GLY A 72 -8.06 -1.53 -66.94
N SER A 73 -7.42 -2.32 -66.08
CA SER A 73 -6.68 -1.81 -64.93
C SER A 73 -5.44 -2.68 -64.79
N SER A 74 -4.47 -2.51 -65.70
CA SER A 74 -3.08 -2.66 -65.24
C SER A 74 -3.02 -1.81 -63.99
N ALA A 75 -2.71 -2.38 -62.83
CA ALA A 75 -2.38 -1.55 -61.68
C ALA A 75 -1.30 -0.60 -62.19
N ASP A 76 -1.67 0.66 -62.38
CA ASP A 76 -0.83 1.65 -63.02
C ASP A 76 0.52 1.60 -62.31
N PRO A 77 1.65 1.41 -63.02
CA PRO A 77 2.97 1.41 -62.40
C PRO A 77 3.14 2.59 -61.42
N GLU A 78 2.51 3.73 -61.70
CA GLU A 78 2.50 4.89 -60.82
C GLU A 78 1.67 4.68 -59.54
N CYS A 79 0.52 4.00 -59.60
CA CYS A 79 -0.27 3.61 -58.41
C CYS A 79 0.48 2.64 -57.50
N LEU A 80 1.14 1.63 -58.07
CA LEU A 80 1.96 0.67 -57.30
C LEU A 80 3.19 1.36 -56.70
N GLN A 81 3.82 2.26 -57.43
CA GLN A 81 4.94 3.06 -56.95
C GLN A 81 4.51 3.97 -55.78
N ASN A 82 3.37 4.65 -55.91
CA ASN A 82 2.80 5.46 -54.84
C ASN A 82 2.48 4.64 -53.58
N GLU A 83 1.99 3.41 -53.73
CA GLU A 83 1.73 2.52 -52.60
C GLU A 83 3.02 2.04 -51.94
N LEU A 84 4.03 1.68 -52.73
CA LEU A 84 5.36 1.33 -52.25
C LEU A 84 5.99 2.49 -51.45
N ASP A 85 5.90 3.72 -51.96
CA ASP A 85 6.45 4.90 -51.30
C ASP A 85 5.69 5.26 -50.02
N ARG A 86 4.36 5.10 -50.00
CA ARG A 86 3.56 5.18 -48.76
C ARG A 86 4.03 4.15 -47.73
N MET A 87 4.21 2.89 -48.14
CA MET A 87 4.63 1.82 -47.22
C MET A 87 6.06 2.04 -46.70
N LYS A 88 6.98 2.52 -47.53
CA LYS A 88 8.33 2.93 -47.10
C LYS A 88 8.29 4.08 -46.07
N ALA A 89 7.45 5.08 -46.30
CA ALA A 89 7.28 6.19 -45.35
C ALA A 89 6.71 5.73 -44.00
N VAL A 90 5.73 4.81 -44.03
CA VAL A 90 5.18 4.18 -42.82
C VAL A 90 6.26 3.38 -42.09
N LEU A 91 7.04 2.57 -42.81
CA LEU A 91 8.13 1.77 -42.23
C LEU A 91 9.17 2.68 -41.54
N SER A 92 9.63 3.73 -42.24
CA SER A 92 10.58 4.70 -41.68
C SER A 92 10.05 5.37 -40.41
N THR A 93 8.75 5.67 -40.38
CA THR A 93 8.10 6.24 -39.18
C THR A 93 8.05 5.23 -38.04
N LYS A 94 7.69 3.97 -38.32
CA LYS A 94 7.67 2.90 -37.31
C LYS A 94 9.07 2.58 -36.76
N GLU A 95 10.11 2.64 -37.60
CA GLU A 95 11.49 2.49 -37.16
C GLU A 95 11.93 3.62 -36.22
N ARG A 96 11.50 4.86 -36.51
CA ARG A 96 11.75 6.01 -35.62
C ARG A 96 11.02 5.83 -34.29
N ASP A 97 9.72 5.52 -34.32
CA ASP A 97 8.92 5.27 -33.13
C ASP A 97 9.51 4.15 -32.28
N TRP A 98 9.99 3.07 -32.91
CA TRP A 98 10.62 1.96 -32.22
C TRP A 98 11.92 2.39 -31.53
N ARG A 99 12.78 3.18 -32.19
CA ARG A 99 14.01 3.73 -31.59
C ARG A 99 13.69 4.64 -30.40
N ASP A 100 12.68 5.49 -30.53
CA ASP A 100 12.30 6.42 -29.46
C ASP A 100 11.69 5.67 -28.26
N ARG A 101 10.88 4.64 -28.51
CA ARG A 101 10.37 3.74 -27.47
C ARG A 101 11.49 2.97 -26.77
N LEU A 102 12.49 2.50 -27.52
CA LEU A 102 13.64 1.80 -26.95
C LEU A 102 14.43 2.71 -26.00
N LYS A 103 14.70 3.97 -26.41
CA LYS A 103 15.33 4.97 -25.54
C LYS A 103 14.50 5.27 -24.30
N MET A 104 13.18 5.36 -24.43
CA MET A 104 12.29 5.53 -23.27
C MET A 104 12.37 4.35 -22.30
N LEU A 105 12.36 3.11 -22.82
CA LEU A 105 12.49 1.90 -22.00
C LEU A 105 13.83 1.87 -21.25
N GLU A 106 14.92 2.28 -21.90
CA GLU A 106 16.24 2.37 -21.27
C GLU A 106 16.26 3.42 -20.15
N GLY A 107 15.72 4.62 -20.39
CA GLY A 107 15.61 5.67 -19.37
C GLY A 107 14.69 5.28 -18.19
N LEU A 108 13.60 4.55 -18.46
CA LEU A 108 12.75 3.99 -17.41
C LEU A 108 13.48 2.94 -16.58
N LYS A 109 14.25 2.06 -17.22
CA LYS A 109 15.07 1.05 -16.53
C LYS A 109 16.10 1.71 -15.60
N GLU A 110 16.82 2.73 -16.08
CA GLU A 110 17.76 3.49 -15.25
C GLU A 110 17.07 4.16 -14.06
N THR A 111 15.86 4.70 -14.27
CA THR A 111 15.08 5.31 -13.20
C THR A 111 14.65 4.30 -12.15
N VAL A 112 14.19 3.11 -12.57
CA VAL A 112 13.86 2.01 -11.66
C VAL A 112 15.07 1.56 -10.87
N ASP A 113 16.23 1.43 -11.51
CA ASP A 113 17.46 1.01 -10.84
C ASP A 113 17.96 2.07 -9.83
N ARG A 114 17.77 3.36 -10.13
CA ARG A 114 18.02 4.45 -9.17
C ARG A 114 17.09 4.37 -7.97
N GLN A 115 15.79 4.26 -8.21
CA GLN A 115 14.78 4.15 -7.14
C GLN A 115 15.00 2.92 -6.26
N LYS A 116 15.45 1.78 -6.81
CA LYS A 116 15.80 0.60 -6.02
C LYS A 116 16.96 0.90 -5.06
N LYS A 117 18.02 1.56 -5.52
CA LYS A 117 19.16 1.95 -4.67
C LYS A 117 18.72 2.91 -3.56
N ASP A 118 17.89 3.90 -3.90
CA ASP A 118 17.36 4.85 -2.92
C ASP A 118 16.51 4.14 -1.86
N LEU A 119 15.63 3.21 -2.28
CA LEU A 119 14.83 2.39 -1.37
C LEU A 119 15.71 1.54 -0.44
N ASP A 120 16.78 0.93 -0.96
CA ASP A 120 17.71 0.15 -0.14
C ASP A 120 18.48 1.03 0.87
N SER A 121 18.84 2.26 0.50
CA SER A 121 19.44 3.23 1.43
C SER A 121 18.48 3.59 2.55
N VAL A 122 17.25 4.01 2.20
CA VAL A 122 16.23 4.41 3.17
C VAL A 122 15.86 3.24 4.09
N ARG A 123 15.79 2.01 3.58
CA ARG A 123 15.55 0.81 4.42
C ARG A 123 16.64 0.59 5.46
N LYS A 124 17.91 0.79 5.09
CA LYS A 124 19.03 0.70 6.05
C LYS A 124 18.94 1.78 7.11
N GLU A 125 18.68 3.02 6.71
CA GLU A 125 18.51 4.14 7.64
C GLU A 125 17.36 3.90 8.62
N ILE A 126 16.22 3.40 8.15
CA ILE A 126 15.09 3.02 9.01
C ILE A 126 15.53 1.96 10.03
N GLY A 127 16.21 0.90 9.59
CA GLY A 127 16.70 -0.14 10.49
C GLY A 127 17.65 0.39 11.57
N GLU A 128 18.57 1.28 11.21
CA GLU A 128 19.48 1.92 12.18
C GLU A 128 18.70 2.78 13.20
N LYS A 129 17.72 3.55 12.74
CA LYS A 129 16.88 4.37 13.64
C LYS A 129 16.01 3.51 14.54
N GLU A 130 15.45 2.41 14.06
CA GLU A 130 14.66 1.46 14.86
C GLU A 130 15.51 0.82 15.97
N MET A 131 16.74 0.41 15.65
CA MET A 131 17.68 -0.10 16.65
C MET A 131 17.97 0.97 17.72
N LEU A 132 18.24 2.21 17.31
CA LEU A 132 18.48 3.32 18.24
C LEU A 132 17.26 3.58 19.14
N CYS A 133 16.05 3.63 18.56
CA CYS A 133 14.82 3.80 19.33
C CYS A 133 14.60 2.66 20.33
N SER A 134 14.92 1.42 19.97
CA SER A 134 14.86 0.27 20.87
C SER A 134 15.81 0.43 22.08
N VAL A 135 17.05 0.87 21.83
CA VAL A 135 18.03 1.14 22.89
C VAL A 135 17.57 2.29 23.78
N LEU A 136 17.14 3.41 23.20
CA LEU A 136 16.66 4.57 23.95
C LEU A 136 15.47 4.21 24.83
N ARG A 137 14.50 3.42 24.35
CA ARG A 137 13.37 2.95 25.17
C ARG A 137 13.82 2.13 26.37
N LYS A 138 14.82 1.25 26.21
CA LYS A 138 15.39 0.48 27.33
C LYS A 138 16.08 1.39 28.34
N GLN A 139 16.84 2.38 27.87
CA GLN A 139 17.48 3.38 28.74
C GLN A 139 16.46 4.23 29.49
N MET A 140 15.37 4.67 28.84
CA MET A 140 14.29 5.40 29.50
C MET A 140 13.68 4.59 30.64
N LYS A 141 13.34 3.32 30.39
CA LYS A 141 12.81 2.43 31.44
C LYS A 141 13.79 2.24 32.61
N TYR A 142 15.09 2.12 32.32
CA TYR A 142 16.11 2.03 33.36
C TYR A 142 16.16 3.30 34.23
N LEU A 143 16.16 4.47 33.59
CA LEU A 143 16.19 5.77 34.30
C LEU A 143 14.91 6.00 35.13
N GLU A 144 13.74 5.63 34.62
CA GLU A 144 12.48 5.68 35.36
C GLU A 144 12.54 4.81 36.63
N ASN A 145 13.09 3.59 36.52
CA ASN A 145 13.25 2.71 37.67
C ASN A 145 14.23 3.31 38.70
N GLN A 146 15.38 3.82 38.24
CA GLN A 146 16.35 4.51 39.11
C GLN A 146 15.75 5.73 39.81
N GLN A 147 14.90 6.49 39.11
CA GLN A 147 14.19 7.63 39.71
C GLN A 147 13.22 7.19 40.81
N SER A 148 12.46 6.12 40.57
CA SER A 148 11.54 5.55 41.55
C SER A 148 12.27 5.04 42.81
N GLU A 149 13.36 4.29 42.63
CA GLU A 149 14.21 3.82 43.73
C GLU A 149 14.80 4.98 44.54
N THR A 150 15.30 6.01 43.85
CA THR A 150 15.84 7.22 44.49
C THR A 150 14.75 7.94 45.29
N GLN A 151 13.52 8.02 44.77
CA GLN A 151 12.41 8.65 45.45
C GLN A 151 12.00 7.88 46.71
N ALA A 152 11.89 6.56 46.63
CA ALA A 152 11.61 5.70 47.78
C ALA A 152 12.70 5.82 48.87
N ALA A 153 13.98 5.83 48.47
CA ALA A 153 15.09 6.03 49.40
C ALA A 153 15.05 7.42 50.08
N LYS A 154 14.67 8.47 49.35
CA LYS A 154 14.49 9.82 49.92
C LYS A 154 13.36 9.87 50.95
N GLU A 155 12.24 9.22 50.67
CA GLU A 155 11.10 9.13 51.59
C GLU A 155 11.47 8.39 52.87
N GLU A 156 12.15 7.25 52.75
CA GLU A 156 12.62 6.48 53.90
C GLU A 156 13.65 7.26 54.72
N ALA A 157 14.60 7.94 54.08
CA ALA A 157 15.54 8.81 54.76
C ALA A 157 14.83 9.95 55.50
N ARG A 158 13.74 10.51 54.94
CA ARG A 158 12.92 11.53 55.62
C ARG A 158 12.22 10.94 56.85
N ARG A 159 11.69 9.72 56.75
CA ARG A 159 11.05 9.01 57.84
C ARG A 159 12.02 8.72 58.99
N LEU A 160 13.20 8.17 58.66
CA LEU A 160 14.25 7.88 59.64
C LEU A 160 14.77 9.15 60.31
N ARG A 161 14.99 10.24 59.57
CA ARG A 161 15.35 11.54 60.18
C ARG A 161 14.30 12.03 61.17
N THR A 162 13.02 11.82 60.88
CA THR A 162 11.94 12.22 61.80
C THR A 162 11.98 11.38 63.08
N LYS A 163 12.15 10.06 62.96
CA LYS A 163 12.33 9.16 64.12
C LYS A 163 13.58 9.49 64.93
N MET A 164 14.69 9.79 64.27
CA MET A 164 15.94 10.17 64.93
C MET A 164 15.73 11.42 65.79
N LYS A 165 15.07 12.47 65.27
CA LYS A 165 14.72 13.66 66.07
C LYS A 165 13.84 13.34 67.29
N THR A 166 12.91 12.40 67.17
CA THR A 166 12.11 11.98 68.33
C THR A 166 12.94 11.25 69.38
N TYR A 167 13.88 10.40 68.97
CA TYR A 167 14.80 9.74 69.89
C TYR A 167 15.77 10.73 70.53
N GLU A 168 16.31 11.69 69.78
CA GLU A 168 17.14 12.79 70.31
C GLU A 168 16.37 13.60 71.36
N SER A 169 15.09 13.90 71.11
CA SER A 169 14.24 14.63 72.07
C SER A 169 14.00 13.82 73.35
N LEU A 170 13.77 12.50 73.22
CA LEU A 170 13.62 11.60 74.37
C LEU A 170 14.91 11.49 75.18
N ASP A 171 16.07 11.41 74.52
CA ASP A 171 17.38 11.33 75.18
C ASP A 171 17.65 12.56 76.05
N VAL A 172 17.34 13.77 75.57
CA VAL A 172 17.48 15.01 76.35
C VAL A 172 16.63 14.96 77.63
N VAL A 173 15.39 14.48 77.54
CA VAL A 173 14.50 14.37 78.71
C VAL A 173 15.04 13.33 79.70
N LEU A 174 15.49 12.17 79.22
CA LEU A 174 16.06 11.11 80.05
C LEU A 174 17.36 11.55 80.73
N GLN A 175 18.22 12.28 80.05
CA GLN A 175 19.45 12.85 80.63
C GLN A 175 19.15 13.90 81.71
N GLY A 176 18.13 14.74 81.52
CA GLY A 176 17.68 15.69 82.53
C GLY A 176 17.23 14.99 83.82
N GLN A 177 16.36 13.98 83.69
CA GLN A 177 15.90 13.20 84.85
C GLN A 177 17.03 12.41 85.52
N ARG A 178 18.00 11.91 84.74
CA ARG A 178 19.15 11.18 85.28
C ARG A 178 19.94 12.00 86.30
N ALA A 179 20.22 13.27 86.00
CA ALA A 179 20.96 14.15 86.91
C ALA A 179 20.19 14.40 88.22
N GLU A 180 18.87 14.58 88.15
CA GLU A 180 18.01 14.73 89.32
C GLU A 180 18.01 13.47 90.20
N VAL A 181 17.92 12.28 89.56
CA VAL A 181 17.99 11.00 90.27
C VAL A 181 19.36 10.76 90.89
N GLU A 182 20.45 11.07 90.18
CA GLU A 182 21.82 10.94 90.72
C GLU A 182 22.03 11.85 91.95
N SER A 183 21.52 13.09 91.93
CA SER A 183 21.54 13.99 93.10
C SER A 183 20.74 13.43 94.27
N MET A 184 19.52 12.95 94.02
CA MET A 184 18.66 12.35 95.04
C MET A 184 19.34 11.13 95.72
N ILE A 185 20.00 10.28 94.93
CA ILE A 185 20.74 9.12 95.46
C ILE A 185 21.94 9.58 96.32
N SER A 186 22.67 10.61 95.86
CA SER A 186 23.81 11.18 96.59
C SER A 186 23.40 11.77 97.94
N ASP A 187 22.27 12.47 97.99
CA ASP A 187 21.75 13.13 99.21
C ASP A 187 21.21 12.12 100.23
N MET A 188 20.58 11.02 99.77
CA MET A 188 19.97 10.02 100.65
C MET A 188 20.93 8.93 101.13
N GLY A 189 22.06 8.71 100.45
CA GLY A 189 23.04 7.68 100.81
C GLY A 189 22.56 6.23 100.58
N VAL A 190 23.31 5.23 101.07
CA VAL A 190 23.00 3.81 100.86
C VAL A 190 22.17 3.25 102.03
N GLY A 191 20.89 2.94 101.80
CA GLY A 191 19.99 2.37 102.82
C GLY A 191 18.58 2.03 102.31
N GLN A 192 17.78 1.33 103.13
CA GLN A 192 16.46 0.81 102.74
C GLN A 192 15.46 1.91 102.31
N ALA A 193 15.52 3.08 102.96
CA ALA A 193 14.65 4.22 102.64
C ALA A 193 14.97 4.84 101.26
N ALA A 194 16.25 4.84 100.84
CA ALA A 194 16.65 5.30 99.51
C ALA A 194 16.13 4.35 98.42
N VAL A 195 16.15 3.03 98.69
CA VAL A 195 15.59 2.01 97.78
C VAL A 195 14.07 2.19 97.61
N GLU A 196 13.36 2.48 98.70
CA GLU A 196 11.91 2.67 98.67
C GLU A 196 11.51 3.94 97.87
N GLN A 197 12.21 5.05 98.05
CA GLN A 197 11.98 6.28 97.27
C GLN A 197 12.33 6.13 95.79
N LEU A 198 13.45 5.47 95.46
CA LEU A 198 13.76 5.10 94.07
C LEU A 198 12.67 4.23 93.44
N SER A 199 12.12 3.29 94.21
CA SER A 199 11.02 2.43 93.76
C SER A 199 9.77 3.24 93.46
N ILE A 200 9.39 4.18 94.34
CA ILE A 200 8.25 5.09 94.15
C ILE A 200 8.46 5.98 92.91
N PHE A 201 9.65 6.56 92.74
CA PHE A 201 9.98 7.39 91.59
C PHE A 201 9.91 6.60 90.26
N CYS A 202 10.51 5.41 90.20
CA CYS A 202 10.45 4.53 89.03
C CYS A 202 9.01 4.09 88.69
N ILE A 203 8.16 3.86 89.70
CA ILE A 203 6.74 3.55 89.49
C ILE A 203 5.98 4.77 88.96
N SER A 204 6.34 5.97 89.43
CA SER A 204 5.72 7.24 89.02
C SER A 204 6.00 7.57 87.55
N LEU A 205 7.18 7.22 87.04
CA LEU A 205 7.56 7.40 85.62
C LEU A 205 6.91 6.41 84.65
N LYS A 206 6.27 5.33 85.16
CA LYS A 206 5.59 4.33 84.34
C LYS A 206 4.11 4.65 84.04
N LYS A 207 3.53 5.66 84.69
CA LYS A 207 2.17 6.14 84.42
C LYS A 207 2.17 7.20 83.32
#